data_AF-A0A1B2LYR6-F1
#
_entry.id   AF-A0A1B2LYR6-F1
#
_cell.length_a   1.000
_cell.length_b   1.000
_cell.length_c   1.000
_cell.angle_alpha   90.00
_cell.angle_beta   90.00
_cell.angle_gamma   90.00
#
_symmetry.space_group_name_H-M   'P 1'
#
loop_
_entity.id
_entity.type
_entity.pdbx_description
1 polymer ?
#
loop_
_entity_poly.entity_id
_entity_poly.type
_entity_poly.pdbx_seq_one_letter_code
_entity_poly.pdbx_strand_id
1 'polypeptide(L)'
;MKNYRYLFEMAAALAVYLLVLVASLSYLKHNVLRDPMRLVVTLLPVLPCLLVIWTVLRLLSRLDEMQRQIHLQAFAFAFVATALLSFSYGFLENIGFPQLSMFVIWPMMASLWGVGIAIGVWRYR
;
A
#
# COMPACT_ATOMS: atom_id res chain seq x y z
N MET A 1 12.22 -12.16 21.94
CA MET A 1 11.42 -11.05 22.54
C MET A 1 11.95 -9.69 22.07
N LYS A 2 11.49 -9.15 20.92
CA LYS A 2 11.58 -7.69 20.60
C LYS A 2 10.67 -7.26 19.44
N ASN A 3 9.44 -7.78 19.37
CA ASN A 3 8.50 -7.45 18.28
C ASN A 3 7.88 -6.04 18.42
N TYR A 4 7.84 -5.51 19.64
CA TYR A 4 7.24 -4.20 19.93
C TYR A 4 7.96 -3.03 19.24
N ARG A 5 9.29 -3.13 19.05
CA ARG A 5 10.04 -2.05 18.40
C ARG A 5 9.66 -1.90 16.92
N TYR A 6 9.39 -3.00 16.23
CA TYR A 6 8.96 -2.98 14.82
C TYR A 6 7.53 -2.48 14.67
N LEU A 7 6.63 -2.95 15.54
CA LEU A 7 5.26 -2.44 15.56
C LEU A 7 5.24 -0.94 15.83
N PHE A 8 6.12 -0.45 16.72
CA PHE A 8 6.27 0.96 16.99
C PHE A 8 6.90 1.73 15.81
N GLU A 9 7.96 1.21 15.16
CA GLU A 9 8.55 1.81 13.95
C GLU A 9 7.53 1.90 12.80
N MET A 10 6.74 0.85 12.59
CA MET A 10 5.68 0.81 11.58
C MET A 10 4.53 1.76 11.92
N ALA A 11 4.07 1.75 13.18
CA ALA A 11 3.01 2.65 13.65
C ALA A 11 3.46 4.11 13.58
N ALA A 12 4.71 4.40 13.93
CA ALA A 12 5.29 5.74 13.80
C ALA A 12 5.37 6.18 12.33
N ALA A 13 5.83 5.31 11.42
CA ALA A 13 5.88 5.62 9.99
C ALA A 13 4.47 5.88 9.42
N LEU A 14 3.48 5.06 9.80
CA LEU A 14 2.08 5.26 9.44
C LEU A 14 1.49 6.54 10.03
N ALA A 15 1.80 6.86 11.29
CA ALA A 15 1.36 8.10 11.93
C ALA A 15 1.94 9.32 11.22
N VAL A 16 3.23 9.31 10.88
CA VAL A 16 3.87 10.38 10.10
C VAL A 16 3.21 10.50 8.73
N TYR A 17 2.97 9.39 8.03
CA TYR A 17 2.24 9.40 6.76
C TYR A 17 0.85 10.04 6.89
N LEU A 18 0.05 9.62 7.88
CA LEU A 18 -1.30 10.15 8.09
C LEU A 18 -1.28 11.65 8.44
N LEU A 19 -0.37 12.08 9.32
CA LEU A 19 -0.22 13.49 9.67
C LEU A 19 0.11 14.35 8.46
N VAL A 20 1.08 13.91 7.65
CA VAL A 20 1.49 14.60 6.42
C VAL A 20 0.35 14.63 5.40
N LEU A 21 -0.37 13.53 5.23
CA LEU A 21 -1.51 13.44 4.32
C LEU A 21 -2.64 14.40 4.72
N VAL A 22 -3.03 14.38 5.99
CA VAL A 22 -4.09 15.26 6.52
C VAL A 22 -3.67 16.73 6.43
N ALA A 23 -2.42 17.05 6.75
CA ALA A 23 -1.89 18.41 6.62
C ALA A 23 -1.89 18.88 5.15
N SER A 24 -1.42 18.04 4.23
CA SER A 24 -1.42 18.34 2.79
C SER A 24 -2.83 18.61 2.27
N LEU A 25 -3.78 17.70 2.50
CA LEU A 25 -5.16 17.83 2.03
C LEU A 25 -5.88 19.03 2.66
N SER A 26 -5.66 19.26 3.96
CA SER A 26 -6.25 20.41 4.67
C SER A 26 -5.71 21.73 4.12
N TYR A 27 -4.40 21.79 3.84
CA TYR A 27 -3.76 22.97 3.29
C TYR A 27 -4.22 23.26 1.85
N LEU A 28 -4.37 22.22 1.01
CA LEU A 28 -4.94 22.35 -0.34
C LEU A 28 -6.39 22.82 -0.33
N LYS A 29 -7.19 22.41 0.66
CA LYS A 29 -8.61 22.76 0.74
C LYS A 29 -8.85 24.21 1.18
N HIS A 30 -7.97 24.77 2.03
CA HIS A 30 -8.14 26.11 2.59
C HIS A 30 -7.38 27.21 1.83
N ASN A 31 -6.40 26.87 0.99
CA ASN A 31 -5.58 27.86 0.30
C ASN A 31 -5.64 27.69 -1.23
N VAL A 32 -5.87 28.79 -1.94
CA VAL A 32 -5.69 28.85 -3.40
C VAL A 32 -4.20 29.02 -3.68
N LEU A 33 -3.50 27.91 -3.92
CA LEU A 33 -2.07 27.89 -4.18
C LEU A 33 -1.77 28.09 -5.67
N ARG A 34 -0.64 28.74 -5.99
CA ARG A 34 -0.08 28.79 -7.35
C ARG A 34 0.37 27.39 -7.80
N ASP A 35 0.33 27.12 -9.10
CA ASP A 35 0.54 25.79 -9.71
C ASP A 35 1.76 25.00 -9.22
N PRO A 36 2.97 25.60 -9.06
CA PRO A 36 4.16 24.84 -8.63
C PRO A 36 4.06 24.38 -7.17
N MET A 37 3.54 25.23 -6.29
CA MET A 37 3.41 24.92 -4.87
C MET A 37 2.35 23.85 -4.65
N ARG A 38 1.26 23.88 -5.44
CA ARG A 38 0.19 22.89 -5.38
C ARG A 38 0.71 21.48 -5.72
N LEU A 39 1.60 21.36 -6.72
CA LEU A 39 2.24 20.10 -7.08
C LEU A 39 3.05 19.53 -5.91
N VAL A 40 3.92 20.35 -5.31
CA VAL A 40 4.78 19.93 -4.19
C VAL A 40 3.95 19.45 -3.02
N VAL A 41 2.93 20.20 -2.61
CA VAL A 41 2.10 19.83 -1.46
C VAL A 41 1.29 18.54 -1.74
N THR A 42 0.81 18.35 -2.98
CA THR A 42 0.07 17.13 -3.37
C THR A 42 0.93 15.88 -3.31
N LEU A 43 2.21 15.98 -3.68
CA LEU A 43 3.15 14.85 -3.67
C LEU A 43 3.88 14.66 -2.33
N LEU A 44 3.76 15.62 -1.41
CA LEU A 44 4.40 15.58 -0.10
C LEU A 44 4.12 14.27 0.69
N PRO A 45 2.90 13.68 0.66
CA PRO A 45 2.62 12.39 1.31
C PRO A 45 3.36 11.18 0.70
N VAL A 46 3.97 11.31 -0.48
CA VAL A 46 4.78 10.24 -1.09
C VAL A 46 6.09 10.03 -0.31
N LEU A 47 6.66 11.09 0.27
CA LEU A 47 7.90 10.98 1.05
C LEU A 47 7.76 10.03 2.25
N PRO A 48 6.75 10.18 3.14
CA PRO A 48 6.56 9.23 4.23
C PRO A 48 6.15 7.83 3.76
N CYS A 49 5.52 7.67 2.57
CA CYS A 49 5.31 6.33 1.99
C CYS A 49 6.64 5.58 1.77
N LEU A 50 7.72 6.28 1.39
CA LEU A 50 9.04 5.64 1.24
C LEU A 50 9.55 5.05 2.56
N LEU A 51 9.27 5.70 3.68
CA LEU A 51 9.61 5.17 5.01
C LEU A 51 8.83 3.89 5.31
N VAL A 52 7.53 3.86 5.00
CA VAL A 52 6.70 2.65 5.15
C VAL A 52 7.26 1.51 4.30
N ILE A 53 7.58 1.77 3.03
CA ILE A 53 8.18 0.77 2.13
C ILE A 53 9.49 0.25 2.71
N TRP A 54 10.37 1.14 3.18
CA TRP A 54 11.65 0.75 3.77
C TRP A 54 11.48 -0.14 5.01
N THR A 55 10.54 0.21 5.90
CA THR A 55 10.22 -0.60 7.09
C THR A 55 9.69 -1.97 6.70
N VAL A 56 8.81 -2.07 5.69
CA VAL A 56 8.29 -3.35 5.19
C VAL A 56 9.40 -4.21 4.57
N LEU A 57 10.24 -3.65 3.71
CA LEU A 57 11.35 -4.39 3.10
C LEU A 57 12.34 -4.90 4.15
N ARG A 58 12.61 -4.10 5.18
CA ARG A 58 13.45 -4.50 6.32
C ARG A 58 12.81 -5.58 7.18
N LEU A 59 11.48 -5.62 7.27
CA LEU A 59 10.76 -6.69 7.96
C LEU A 59 10.84 -8.00 7.16
N LEU A 60 10.58 -7.94 5.85
CA LEU A 60 10.62 -9.10 4.96
C LEU A 60 12.00 -9.75 4.90
N SER A 61 13.08 -8.96 4.94
CA SER A 61 14.45 -9.49 4.93
C SER A 61 14.88 -10.18 6.23
N ARG A 62 14.10 -10.02 7.31
CA ARG A 62 14.34 -10.66 8.62
C ARG A 62 13.50 -11.91 8.85
N LEU A 63 12.60 -12.24 7.91
CA LEU A 63 11.81 -13.46 7.97
C LEU A 63 12.71 -14.68 7.76
N ASP A 64 12.30 -15.81 8.33
CA ASP A 64 12.89 -17.09 7.99
C ASP A 64 12.57 -17.46 6.52
N GLU A 65 13.26 -18.45 5.98
CA GLU A 65 13.12 -18.83 4.57
C GLU A 65 11.70 -19.26 4.22
N MET A 66 11.02 -19.98 5.12
CA MET A 66 9.67 -20.49 4.90
C MET A 66 8.65 -19.34 4.82
N GLN A 67 8.68 -18.43 5.79
CA GLN A 67 7.83 -17.24 5.82
C GLN A 67 8.12 -16.35 4.60
N ARG A 68 9.40 -16.16 4.25
CA ARG A 68 9.76 -15.40 3.05
C ARG A 68 9.17 -16.02 1.78
N GLN A 69 9.23 -17.34 1.63
CA GLN A 69 8.62 -18.04 0.50
C GLN A 69 7.09 -17.89 0.48
N ILE A 70 6.41 -18.02 1.62
CA ILE A 70 4.97 -17.79 1.73
C ILE A 70 4.61 -16.37 1.27
N HIS A 71 5.33 -15.36 1.76
CA HIS A 71 5.11 -13.98 1.37
C HIS A 71 5.36 -13.74 -0.12
N LEU A 72 6.41 -14.32 -0.70
CA LEU A 72 6.70 -14.20 -2.14
C LEU A 72 5.61 -14.84 -3.01
N GLN A 73 5.14 -16.04 -2.66
CA GLN A 73 4.03 -16.69 -3.35
C GLN A 73 2.73 -15.87 -3.21
N ALA A 74 2.47 -15.35 -2.02
CA ALA A 74 1.31 -14.50 -1.77
C ALA A 74 1.39 -13.18 -2.56
N PHE A 75 2.58 -12.57 -2.68
CA PHE A 75 2.79 -11.38 -3.51
C PHE A 75 2.58 -11.68 -5.00
N ALA A 76 3.10 -12.81 -5.49
CA ALA A 76 2.89 -13.23 -6.88
C ALA A 76 1.40 -13.43 -7.18
N PHE A 77 0.68 -14.11 -6.29
CA PHE A 77 -0.77 -14.26 -6.38
C PHE A 77 -1.49 -12.91 -6.40
N ALA A 78 -1.20 -12.06 -5.42
CA ALA A 78 -1.82 -10.75 -5.29
C ALA A 78 -1.56 -9.87 -6.53
N PHE A 79 -0.33 -9.89 -7.06
CA PHE A 79 0.05 -9.16 -8.25
C PHE A 79 -0.76 -9.60 -9.48
N VAL A 80 -0.78 -10.90 -9.78
CA VAL A 80 -1.48 -11.44 -10.97
C VAL A 80 -2.99 -11.24 -10.84
N ALA A 81 -3.56 -11.52 -9.66
CA ALA A 81 -4.99 -11.32 -9.42
C ALA A 81 -5.39 -9.84 -9.50
N THR A 82 -4.57 -8.93 -8.95
CA THR A 82 -4.81 -7.47 -9.06
C THR A 82 -4.75 -7.01 -10.51
N ALA A 83 -3.77 -7.48 -11.29
CA ALA A 83 -3.63 -7.15 -12.71
C ALA A 83 -4.85 -7.62 -13.52
N LEU A 84 -5.28 -8.86 -13.30
CA LEU A 84 -6.47 -9.41 -13.95
C LEU A 84 -7.72 -8.58 -13.61
N LEU A 85 -7.98 -8.32 -12.33
CA LEU A 85 -9.14 -7.53 -11.88
C LEU A 85 -9.10 -6.10 -12.41
N SER A 86 -7.94 -5.45 -12.38
CA SER A 86 -7.78 -4.07 -12.85
C SER A 86 -8.04 -3.96 -14.34
N PHE A 87 -7.53 -4.90 -15.15
CA PHE A 87 -7.80 -4.94 -16.58
C PHE A 87 -9.26 -5.28 -16.87
N SER A 88 -9.83 -6.28 -16.19
CA SER A 88 -11.25 -6.62 -16.33
C SER A 88 -12.14 -5.43 -16.02
N TYR A 89 -11.84 -4.67 -14.97
CA TYR A 89 -12.59 -3.45 -14.65
C TYR A 89 -12.40 -2.35 -15.70
N GLY A 90 -11.18 -2.15 -16.20
CA GLY A 90 -10.94 -1.23 -17.31
C GLY A 90 -11.76 -1.56 -18.56
N PHE A 91 -12.05 -2.84 -18.83
CA PHE A 91 -13.00 -3.20 -19.89
C PHE A 91 -14.45 -2.82 -19.57
N LEU A 92 -14.87 -2.93 -18.31
CA LEU A 92 -16.21 -2.50 -17.89
C LEU A 92 -16.43 -1.00 -18.04
N GLU A 93 -15.37 -0.19 -17.90
CA GLU A 93 -15.47 1.26 -18.14
C GLU A 93 -15.89 1.58 -19.60
N ASN A 94 -15.58 0.70 -20.57
CA ASN A 94 -16.02 0.90 -21.97
C ASN A 94 -17.53 0.78 -22.17
N ILE A 95 -18.24 0.11 -21.26
CA ILE A 95 -19.71 -0.02 -21.31
C ILE A 95 -20.42 0.92 -20.33
N GLY A 96 -19.72 1.94 -19.81
CA GLY A 96 -20.29 3.00 -18.99
C GLY A 96 -20.19 2.80 -17.48
N PHE A 97 -19.38 1.84 -17.00
CA PHE A 97 -19.08 1.76 -15.56
C PHE A 97 -18.29 2.99 -15.09
N PRO A 98 -18.43 3.38 -13.81
CA PRO A 98 -17.76 4.56 -13.28
C PRO A 98 -16.25 4.36 -13.19
N GLN A 99 -15.49 5.42 -13.47
CA GLN A 99 -14.04 5.43 -13.32
C GLN A 99 -13.65 5.27 -11.85
N LEU A 100 -12.82 4.26 -11.57
CA LEU A 100 -12.28 4.05 -10.23
C LEU A 100 -10.98 4.81 -10.02
N SER A 101 -10.79 5.29 -8.80
CA SER A 101 -9.53 5.91 -8.41
C SER A 101 -8.41 4.87 -8.33
N MET A 102 -7.19 5.26 -8.73
CA MET A 102 -5.99 4.43 -8.56
C MET A 102 -5.75 4.03 -7.09
N PHE A 103 -6.29 4.78 -6.13
CA PHE A 103 -6.24 4.44 -4.71
C PHE A 103 -6.95 3.12 -4.35
N VAL A 104 -7.84 2.59 -5.22
CA VAL A 104 -8.53 1.30 -5.01
C VAL A 104 -7.59 0.11 -5.23
N ILE A 105 -6.56 0.27 -6.07
CA ILE A 105 -5.64 -0.81 -6.45
C ILE A 105 -4.89 -1.32 -5.22
N TRP A 106 -4.41 -0.41 -4.36
CA TRP A 106 -3.61 -0.81 -3.20
C TRP A 106 -4.40 -1.63 -2.17
N PRO A 107 -5.59 -1.20 -1.68
CA PRO A 107 -6.41 -2.01 -0.79
C PRO A 107 -6.82 -3.35 -1.38
N MET A 108 -7.13 -3.39 -2.68
CA MET A 108 -7.44 -4.64 -3.38
C MET A 108 -6.25 -5.60 -3.37
N MET A 109 -5.07 -5.11 -3.75
CA MET A 109 -3.84 -5.89 -3.74
C MET A 109 -3.45 -6.36 -2.32
N ALA A 110 -3.57 -5.48 -1.32
CA ALA A 110 -3.30 -5.82 0.08
C ALA A 110 -4.25 -6.90 0.61
N SER A 111 -5.52 -6.85 0.22
CA SER A 111 -6.52 -7.88 0.57
C SER A 111 -6.18 -9.23 -0.06
N LEU A 112 -5.85 -9.23 -1.36
CA LEU A 112 -5.42 -10.43 -2.08
C LEU A 112 -4.12 -11.02 -1.52
N TRP A 113 -3.19 -10.16 -1.10
CA TRP A 113 -1.96 -10.58 -0.45
C TRP A 113 -2.24 -11.26 0.90
N GLY A 114 -3.13 -10.69 1.72
CA GLY A 114 -3.58 -11.31 2.97
C GLY A 114 -4.20 -12.69 2.75
N VAL A 115 -5.03 -12.84 1.71
CA VAL A 115 -5.58 -14.15 1.31
C VAL A 115 -4.46 -15.12 0.89
N GLY A 116 -3.50 -14.66 0.09
CA GLY A 116 -2.35 -15.48 -0.32
C GLY A 116 -1.52 -15.97 0.87
N ILE A 117 -1.28 -15.11 1.86
CA ILE A 117 -0.58 -15.49 3.10
C ILE A 117 -1.40 -16.53 3.87
N ALA A 118 -2.71 -16.32 4.04
CA ALA A 118 -3.57 -17.25 4.76
C ALA A 118 -3.54 -18.65 4.14
N ILE A 119 -3.64 -18.74 2.80
CA ILE A 119 -3.53 -20.00 2.05
C ILE A 119 -2.15 -20.64 2.26
N GLY A 120 -1.07 -19.86 2.16
CA GLY A 120 0.29 -20.36 2.37
C GLY A 120 0.49 -20.92 3.78
N VAL A 121 0.08 -20.17 4.81
CA VAL A 121 0.16 -20.62 6.21
C VAL A 121 -0.66 -21.88 6.46
N TRP A 122 -1.84 -22.01 5.85
CA TRP A 122 -2.67 -23.20 5.98
C TRP A 122 -2.05 -24.44 5.31
N ARG A 123 -1.30 -24.25 4.22
CA ARG A 123 -0.64 -25.35 3.48
C ARG A 123 0.60 -25.90 4.17
N TYR A 124 1.32 -25.07 4.94
CA TYR A 124 2.57 -25.42 5.62
C TYR A 124 2.39 -25.67 7.14
N ARG A 125 1.15 -25.73 7.63
CA ARG A 125 0.81 -26.32 8.93
C ARG A 125 0.70 -27.84 8.82
#